data_AF-A0A0Q1BAF9-F1
#
_entry.id   AF-A0A0Q1BAF9-F1
#
_cell.length_a   1.000
_cell.length_b   1.000
_cell.length_c   1.000
_cell.angle_alpha   90.00
_cell.angle_beta   90.00
_cell.angle_gamma   90.00
#
_symmetry.space_group_name_H-M   'P 1'
#
loop_
_entity.id
_entity.type
_entity.pdbx_description
1 polymer ?
#
loop_
_entity_poly.entity_id
_entity_poly.type
_entity_poly.pdbx_seq_one_letter_code
_entity_poly.pdbx_strand_id
1 'polypeptide(L)'
;MKNVEKIQIIKTNIDENRFYCHDSCNYYNKLRNKIKNSLNHDADIVLINLIPRKPLKEKWVVELLLDLQGEFTQTVILPRAEINMSTKELEDIKCFLKIKNILQSTN
;
A
#
# COMPACT_ATOMS: atom_id res chain seq x y z
N MET A 1 -4.65 -21.37 -25.66
CA MET A 1 -4.78 -21.62 -24.21
C MET A 1 -4.91 -20.27 -23.52
N LYS A 2 -5.89 -20.06 -22.63
CA LYS A 2 -5.93 -18.83 -21.82
C LYS A 2 -4.80 -18.90 -20.79
N ASN A 3 -3.87 -17.95 -20.81
CA ASN A 3 -2.92 -17.77 -19.71
C ASN A 3 -3.74 -17.46 -18.46
N VAL A 4 -3.60 -18.27 -17.42
CA VAL A 4 -4.17 -18.00 -16.11
C VAL A 4 -3.19 -17.05 -15.42
N GLU A 5 -3.62 -15.81 -15.18
CA GLU A 5 -2.82 -14.84 -14.43
C GLU A 5 -2.57 -15.35 -13.01
N LYS A 6 -1.31 -15.34 -12.59
CA LYS A 6 -0.88 -15.71 -11.24
C LYS A 6 -1.03 -14.50 -10.33
N ILE A 7 -2.07 -14.50 -9.51
CA ILE A 7 -2.34 -13.45 -8.55
C ILE A 7 -1.72 -13.81 -7.20
N GLN A 8 -0.89 -12.92 -6.66
CA GLN A 8 -0.42 -12.97 -5.29
C GLN A 8 -1.17 -11.97 -4.42
N ILE A 9 -1.62 -12.41 -3.24
CA ILE A 9 -2.22 -11.53 -2.22
C ILE A 9 -1.35 -11.55 -0.97
N ILE A 10 -0.73 -10.41 -0.65
CA ILE A 10 0.02 -10.20 0.59
C ILE A 10 -0.91 -9.54 1.61
N LYS A 11 -1.17 -10.21 2.74
CA LYS A 11 -1.97 -9.66 3.84
C LYS A 11 -1.06 -9.28 5.00
N THR A 12 -1.11 -8.03 5.43
CA THR A 12 -0.28 -7.55 6.55
C THR A 12 -1.12 -6.80 7.56
N ASN A 13 -1.12 -7.30 8.80
CA ASN A 13 -1.73 -6.61 9.93
C ASN A 13 -0.93 -5.36 10.31
N ILE A 14 -1.64 -4.26 10.52
CA ILE A 14 -1.09 -2.96 10.89
C ILE A 14 -1.49 -2.61 12.33
N ASP A 15 -0.52 -2.16 13.12
CA ASP A 15 -0.74 -1.52 14.41
C ASP A 15 -0.70 -0.01 14.20
N GLU A 16 -1.88 0.58 14.12
CA GLU A 16 -2.07 2.00 13.83
C GLU A 16 -1.37 2.90 14.86
N ASN A 17 -1.25 2.46 16.12
CA ASN A 17 -0.69 3.27 17.19
C ASN A 17 0.80 3.56 17.00
N ARG A 18 1.50 2.71 16.22
CA ARG A 18 2.93 2.86 15.94
C ARG A 18 3.23 3.96 14.94
N PHE A 19 2.23 4.47 14.22
CA PHE A 19 2.40 5.66 13.38
C PHE A 19 2.37 6.95 14.21
N TYR A 20 1.70 6.96 15.37
CA TYR A 20 1.51 8.16 16.19
C TYR A 20 2.57 8.34 17.28
N CYS A 21 3.61 7.51 17.30
CA CYS A 21 4.72 7.60 18.26
C CYS A 21 6.05 7.86 17.55
N HIS A 22 7.11 8.11 18.33
CA HIS A 22 8.46 8.37 17.84
C HIS A 22 9.08 7.21 17.02
N ASP A 23 8.41 6.05 16.92
CA ASP A 23 8.86 4.85 16.20
C ASP A 23 8.27 4.71 14.78
N SER A 24 7.55 5.73 14.29
CA SER A 24 6.82 5.69 13.01
C SER A 24 7.70 5.31 11.81
N CYS A 25 8.89 5.92 11.68
CA CYS A 25 9.83 5.63 10.59
C CYS A 25 10.34 4.18 10.63
N ASN A 26 10.69 3.67 11.81
CA ASN A 26 11.14 2.29 11.97
C ASN A 26 10.02 1.31 11.67
N TYR A 27 8.80 1.63 12.10
CA TYR A 27 7.64 0.79 11.85
C TYR A 27 7.31 0.73 10.34
N TYR A 28 7.33 1.87 9.66
CA TYR A 28 7.21 1.95 8.21
C TYR A 28 8.26 1.08 7.49
N ASN A 29 9.53 1.21 7.86
CA ASN A 29 10.61 0.42 7.25
C ASN A 29 10.45 -1.09 7.50
N LYS A 30 9.97 -1.48 8.69
CA LYS A 30 9.66 -2.89 8.98
C LYS A 30 8.52 -3.41 8.10
N LEU A 31 7.46 -2.63 7.91
CA LEU A 31 6.35 -2.99 7.02
C LEU A 31 6.83 -3.12 5.57
N ARG A 32 7.60 -2.15 5.10
CA ARG A 32 8.20 -2.16 3.76
C ARG A 32 9.05 -3.39 3.50
N ASN A 33 9.96 -3.71 4.42
CA ASN A 33 10.80 -4.91 4.30
C ASN A 33 9.98 -6.20 4.37
N LYS A 34 8.95 -6.24 5.23
CA LYS A 34 8.05 -7.39 5.31
C LYS A 34 7.34 -7.65 4.00
N ILE A 35 6.79 -6.61 3.37
CA ILE A 35 6.14 -6.71 2.06
C ILE A 35 7.16 -7.15 1.01
N LYS A 36 8.29 -6.44 0.91
CA LYS A 36 9.36 -6.74 -0.05
C LYS A 36 9.81 -8.21 0.01
N ASN A 37 10.06 -8.72 1.21
CA ASN A 37 10.51 -10.09 1.42
C ASN A 37 9.41 -11.14 1.16
N SER A 38 8.15 -10.72 1.09
CA SER A 38 7.01 -11.60 0.79
C SER A 38 6.69 -11.65 -0.70
N LEU A 39 7.29 -10.80 -1.54
CA LEU A 39 6.98 -10.76 -2.98
C LEU A 39 7.44 -12.04 -3.68
N ASN A 40 6.56 -12.59 -4.51
CA ASN A 40 6.88 -13.66 -5.43
C ASN A 40 7.08 -13.05 -6.83
N HIS A 41 8.29 -13.20 -7.38
CA HIS A 41 8.63 -12.68 -8.70
C HIS A 41 7.90 -13.40 -9.85
N ASP A 42 7.30 -14.57 -9.59
CA ASP A 42 6.51 -15.31 -10.58
C ASP A 42 5.03 -14.89 -10.62
N ALA A 43 4.63 -13.89 -9.82
CA ALA A 43 3.26 -13.37 -9.81
C ALA A 43 3.08 -12.29 -10.88
N ASP A 44 2.05 -12.42 -11.70
CA ASP A 44 1.68 -11.43 -12.72
C ASP A 44 1.03 -10.19 -12.07
N ILE A 45 0.27 -10.42 -11.00
CA ILE A 45 -0.45 -9.38 -10.26
C ILE A 45 -0.17 -9.53 -8.77
N VAL A 46 0.25 -8.44 -8.15
CA VAL A 46 0.45 -8.36 -6.70
C VAL A 46 -0.63 -7.46 -6.10
N LEU A 47 -1.35 -7.98 -5.11
CA LEU A 47 -2.30 -7.22 -4.29
C LEU A 47 -1.80 -7.18 -2.85
N ILE A 48 -1.69 -5.99 -2.28
CA ILE A 48 -1.25 -5.82 -0.89
C ILE A 48 -2.45 -5.32 -0.08
N ASN A 49 -2.89 -6.13 0.88
CA ASN A 49 -3.96 -5.77 1.78
C ASN A 49 -3.39 -5.44 3.16
N LEU A 50 -3.39 -4.15 3.49
CA LEU A 50 -2.96 -3.62 4.78
C LEU A 50 -4.17 -3.53 5.71
N ILE A 51 -4.16 -4.36 6.76
CA ILE A 51 -5.31 -4.59 7.62
C ILE A 51 -5.04 -3.97 9.00
N PRO A 52 -5.47 -2.72 9.25
CA PRO A 52 -5.26 -2.10 10.54
C PRO A 52 -6.15 -2.74 11.60
N ARG A 53 -5.63 -2.89 12.83
CA ARG A 53 -6.35 -3.49 13.96
C ARG A 53 -7.55 -2.63 14.37
N LYS A 54 -7.42 -1.31 14.25
CA LYS A 54 -8.51 -0.34 14.37
C LYS A 54 -8.59 0.52 13.12
N PRO A 55 -9.75 1.14 12.82
CA PRO A 55 -9.82 2.12 11.75
C PRO A 55 -8.76 3.21 11.90
N LEU A 56 -8.10 3.54 10.80
CA LEU A 56 -7.14 4.65 10.75
C LEU A 56 -7.88 5.98 10.90
N LYS A 57 -7.36 6.85 11.76
CA LYS A 57 -8.02 8.12 12.12
C LYS A 57 -7.43 9.33 11.40
N GLU A 58 -6.19 9.20 10.93
CA GLU A 58 -5.45 10.29 10.32
C GLU A 58 -5.25 10.06 8.84
N LYS A 59 -5.53 11.10 8.03
CA LYS A 59 -5.42 11.05 6.56
C LYS A 59 -4.01 10.72 6.09
N TRP A 60 -3.01 11.36 6.69
CA TRP A 60 -1.61 11.16 6.33
C TRP A 60 -1.14 9.71 6.53
N VAL A 61 -1.71 8.97 7.49
CA VAL A 61 -1.39 7.54 7.69
C VAL A 61 -1.95 6.72 6.54
N VAL A 62 -3.16 7.04 6.07
CA VAL A 62 -3.75 6.34 4.93
C VAL A 62 -2.97 6.62 3.65
N GLU A 63 -2.61 7.87 3.39
CA GLU A 63 -1.75 8.26 2.26
C GLU A 63 -0.41 7.52 2.31
N LEU A 64 0.27 7.50 3.46
CA LEU A 64 1.53 6.79 3.66
C LEU A 64 1.42 5.28 3.36
N LEU A 65 0.31 4.65 3.78
CA LEU A 65 0.07 3.23 3.54
C LEU A 65 -0.31 2.92 2.08
N LEU A 66 -0.98 3.85 1.38
CA LEU A 66 -1.25 3.74 -0.05
C LEU A 66 0.04 3.91 -0.87
N ASP A 67 0.88 4.87 -0.49
CA ASP A 67 2.21 5.07 -1.07
C ASP A 67 3.09 3.83 -0.92
N LEU A 68 3.08 3.21 0.26
CA LEU A 68 3.80 1.97 0.53
C LEU A 68 3.34 0.82 -0.39
N GLN A 69 2.04 0.69 -0.64
CA GLN A 69 1.53 -0.29 -1.59
C GLN A 69 2.00 0.04 -3.01
N GLY A 70 1.95 1.32 -3.38
CA GLY A 70 2.38 1.83 -4.68
C GLY A 70 3.85 1.50 -5.04
N GLU A 71 4.72 1.34 -4.04
CA GLU A 71 6.12 0.90 -4.24
C GLU A 71 6.24 -0.51 -4.82
N PHE A 72 5.23 -1.35 -4.68
CA PHE A 72 5.30 -2.78 -5.01
C PHE A 72 4.17 -3.26 -5.94
N THR A 73 3.13 -2.45 -6.12
CA THR A 73 2.00 -2.77 -7.01
C THR A 73 1.37 -1.51 -7.59
N GLN A 74 0.79 -1.65 -8.78
CA GLN A 74 -0.03 -0.60 -9.41
C GLN A 74 -1.47 -0.60 -8.89
N THR A 75 -1.88 -1.64 -8.15
CA THR A 75 -3.22 -1.75 -7.57
C THR A 75 -3.17 -1.49 -6.07
N VAL A 76 -3.77 -0.39 -5.64
CA VAL A 76 -3.87 -0.05 -4.22
C VAL A 76 -5.23 -0.42 -3.63
N ILE A 77 -5.21 -0.93 -2.40
CA ILE A 77 -6.39 -1.25 -1.61
C ILE A 77 -6.47 -0.24 -0.47
N LEU A 78 -7.62 0.42 -0.34
CA LEU A 78 -7.85 1.37 0.73
C LEU A 78 -7.93 0.63 2.09
N PRO A 79 -7.02 0.88 3.03
CA PRO A 79 -7.14 0.31 4.37
C PRO A 79 -8.37 0.89 5.10
N ARG A 80 -8.91 0.11 6.04
CA ARG A 80 -10.05 0.56 6.86
C ARG A 80 -9.71 1.85 7.61
N ALA A 81 -10.51 2.90 7.39
CA ALA A 81 -10.29 4.20 8.00
C ALA A 81 -11.62 4.85 8.45
N GLU A 82 -11.53 5.73 9.46
CA GLU A 82 -12.60 6.59 10.00
C GLU A 82 -12.53 8.01 9.44
N ILE A 83 -11.80 8.21 8.35
CA ILE A 83 -11.66 9.51 7.68
C ILE A 83 -12.64 9.61 6.51
N ASN A 84 -13.19 10.80 6.31
CA ASN A 84 -13.97 11.10 5.12
C ASN A 84 -12.99 11.53 4.02
N MET A 85 -12.69 10.63 3.08
CA MET A 85 -11.98 10.97 1.85
C MET A 85 -12.97 11.03 0.70
N SER A 86 -12.95 12.15 -0.01
CA SER A 86 -13.72 12.31 -1.24
C SER A 86 -13.18 11.39 -2.34
N THR A 87 -14.03 11.06 -3.30
CA THR A 87 -13.64 10.31 -4.49
C THR A 87 -12.50 10.99 -5.24
N LYS A 88 -12.51 12.32 -5.31
CA LYS A 88 -11.46 13.12 -5.96
C LYS A 88 -10.10 12.91 -5.29
N GLU A 89 -10.03 12.97 -3.96
CA GLU A 89 -8.77 12.74 -3.24
C GLU A 89 -8.22 11.32 -3.47
N LEU A 90 -9.09 10.32 -3.56
CA LEU A 90 -8.69 8.96 -3.89
C LEU A 90 -8.18 8.83 -5.34
N GLU A 91 -8.78 9.55 -6.28
CA GLU A 91 -8.33 9.60 -7.68
C GLU A 91 -7.00 10.32 -7.82
N ASP A 92 -6.80 11.42 -7.10
CA ASP A 92 -5.54 12.18 -7.09
C ASP A 92 -4.38 11.31 -6.58
N ILE A 93 -4.60 10.55 -5.50
CA ILE A 93 -3.61 9.59 -4.97
C ILE A 93 -3.29 8.50 -6.01
N LYS A 94 -4.32 7.92 -6.65
CA LYS A 94 -4.10 6.91 -7.71
C LYS A 94 -3.32 7.48 -8.89
N CYS A 95 -3.63 8.72 -9.29
CA CYS A 95 -2.94 9.39 -10.39
C CYS A 95 -1.47 9.64 -10.06
N PHE A 96 -1.18 10.14 -8.85
CA PHE A 96 0.17 10.34 -8.35
C PHE A 96 0.98 9.05 -8.35
N LEU A 97 0.42 7.95 -7.83
CA LEU A 97 1.07 6.64 -7.80
C LEU A 97 1.36 6.11 -9.22
N LYS A 98 0.42 6.31 -10.16
CA LYS A 98 0.62 5.93 -11.56
C LYS A 98 1.78 6.69 -12.20
N ILE A 99 1.86 8.00 -11.99
CA ILE A 99 2.96 8.85 -12.50
C ILE A 99 4.30 8.43 -11.89
N LYS A 100 4.34 8.22 -10.57
CA LYS A 100 5.54 7.77 -9.85
C LYS A 100 6.09 6.47 -10.43
N ASN A 101 5.22 5.50 -10.73
CA ASN A 101 5.62 4.22 -11.30
C ASN A 101 6.11 4.34 -12.75
N ILE A 102 5.52 5.22 -13.56
CA ILE A 102 6.02 5.51 -14.93
C ILE A 102 7.45 6.06 -14.86
N LEU A 103 7.71 7.04 -14.00
CA LEU A 103 9.03 7.66 -13.86
C LEU A 103 10.11 6.69 -13.35
N GLN A 104 9.73 5.69 -12.56
CA GLN A 104 10.64 4.65 -12.11
C GLN A 104 10.93 3.59 -13.17
N SER A 105 10.03 3.38 -14.14
CA SER A 105 10.20 2.42 -15.24
C SER A 105 11.03 2.96 -16.42
N THR A 106 11.28 4.27 -16.46
CA THR A 106 12.04 4.96 -17.51
C THR A 106 13.52 5.21 -17.17
N ASN A 107 13.98 4.77 -16.00
CA ASN A 107 15.38 4.82 -15.56
C ASN A 107 15.95 3.41 -15.40
#